data_AF-A0A7Y8MKK7-F1
#
_entry.id   AF-A0A7Y8MKK7-F1
#
_cell.length_a   1.000
_cell.length_b   1.000
_cell.length_c   1.000
_cell.angle_alpha   90.00
_cell.angle_beta   90.00
_cell.angle_gamma   90.00
#
_symmetry.space_group_name_H-M   'P 1'
#
loop_
_entity.id
_entity.type
_entity.pdbx_description
1 polymer ?
#
loop_
_entity_poly.entity_id
_entity_poly.type
_entity_poly.pdbx_seq_one_letter_code
_entity_poly.pdbx_strand_id
1 'polypeptide(L)'
;MNGLSKSAIGSAKPLIPQGEELARPPTRLMVIVSLVAAFLLTVLPWPQAALWLVPDFALLVLIYWNIHAPRLAALGAAFALGLAMDAAHGVLFGLHALSYCVATFVVLMLRRRLDFFTAKGQALHLAPIFPLQEALVLLLGLAYGHGEADWRYLAAGIVTAALWMPASFVLDRLTGRPTRLDKVRGG
;
A
#
# COMPACT_ATOMS: atom_id res chain seq x y z
N MET A 1 -3.14 46.87 -40.26
CA MET A 1 -4.03 46.37 -39.17
C MET A 1 -4.21 44.85 -39.30
N ASN A 2 -3.13 44.07 -39.20
CA ASN A 2 -3.20 42.60 -39.29
C ASN A 2 -2.81 42.01 -37.94
N GLY A 3 -3.80 41.69 -37.10
CA GLY A 3 -3.53 41.20 -35.75
C GLY A 3 -4.65 40.36 -35.13
N LEU A 4 -5.61 39.87 -35.92
CA LEU A 4 -6.75 39.12 -35.38
C LEU A 4 -6.94 37.82 -36.15
N SER A 5 -6.41 36.73 -35.59
CA SER A 5 -7.00 35.38 -35.58
C SER A 5 -5.91 34.30 -35.46
N LYS A 6 -5.25 34.23 -34.30
CA LYS A 6 -4.50 33.04 -33.87
C LYS A 6 -5.03 32.45 -32.55
N SER A 7 -6.21 32.88 -32.09
CA SER A 7 -6.69 32.61 -30.72
C SER A 7 -7.84 31.60 -30.59
N ALA A 8 -8.21 30.87 -31.65
CA ALA A 8 -9.46 30.08 -31.62
C ALA A 8 -9.34 28.61 -32.07
N ILE A 9 -8.12 28.06 -32.19
CA ILE A 9 -7.99 26.59 -32.31
C ILE A 9 -7.90 26.06 -30.88
N GLY A 10 -9.09 25.75 -30.35
CA GLY A 10 -9.30 25.33 -29.00
C GLY A 10 -8.38 24.17 -28.60
N SER A 11 -8.03 24.20 -27.31
CA SER A 11 -7.56 23.07 -26.53
C SER A 11 -8.59 21.93 -26.59
N ALA A 12 -8.62 21.23 -27.71
CA ALA A 12 -9.46 20.06 -27.90
C ALA A 12 -8.81 18.93 -27.10
N LYS A 13 -9.42 18.61 -25.96
CA LYS A 13 -9.13 17.39 -25.21
C LYS A 13 -9.15 16.22 -26.22
N PRO A 14 -8.06 15.48 -26.40
CA PRO A 14 -7.96 14.47 -27.45
C PRO A 14 -9.08 13.45 -27.30
N LEU A 15 -9.80 13.17 -28.39
CA LEU A 15 -10.90 12.18 -28.44
C LEU A 15 -10.39 10.75 -28.26
N ILE A 16 -9.09 10.54 -28.46
CA ILE A 16 -8.42 9.26 -28.26
C ILE A 16 -7.85 9.25 -26.84
N PRO A 17 -8.22 8.28 -25.99
CA PRO A 17 -7.71 8.17 -24.63
C PRO A 17 -6.17 8.10 -24.64
N GLN A 18 -5.48 9.12 -24.15
CA GLN A 18 -4.01 9.16 -24.13
C GLN A 18 -3.48 8.54 -22.83
N GLY A 19 -2.74 7.42 -22.96
CA GLY A 19 -1.81 6.88 -21.96
C GLY A 19 -2.39 6.36 -20.64
N GLU A 20 -3.07 7.21 -19.88
CA GLU A 20 -3.64 6.88 -18.56
C GLU A 20 -4.96 6.12 -18.64
N GLU A 21 -5.79 6.38 -19.66
CA GLU A 21 -7.08 5.71 -19.86
C GLU A 21 -6.95 4.33 -20.55
N LEU A 22 -5.82 4.03 -21.18
CA LEU A 22 -5.51 2.70 -21.75
C LEU A 22 -4.89 1.74 -20.72
N ALA A 23 -4.59 2.23 -19.51
CA ALA A 23 -4.10 1.38 -18.44
C ALA A 23 -5.17 0.34 -18.09
N ARG A 24 -4.93 -0.91 -18.50
CA ARG A 24 -5.87 -2.02 -18.31
C ARG A 24 -6.33 -2.05 -16.84
N PRO A 25 -7.63 -2.25 -16.59
CA PRO A 25 -8.11 -2.44 -15.24
C PRO A 25 -7.33 -3.62 -14.62
N PRO A 26 -6.80 -3.47 -13.39
CA PRO A 26 -6.04 -4.52 -12.75
C PRO A 26 -6.91 -5.78 -12.65
N THR A 27 -6.42 -6.87 -13.20
CA THR A 27 -7.13 -8.15 -13.18
C THR A 27 -7.06 -8.73 -11.76
N ARG A 28 -8.13 -9.37 -11.30
CA ARG A 28 -8.19 -10.00 -9.95
C ARG A 28 -7.00 -10.92 -9.68
N LEU A 29 -6.59 -11.67 -10.69
CA LEU A 29 -5.44 -12.57 -10.62
C LEU A 29 -4.15 -11.82 -10.25
N MET A 30 -3.91 -10.63 -10.79
CA MET A 30 -2.70 -9.85 -10.52
C MET A 30 -2.66 -9.34 -9.08
N VAL A 31 -3.82 -8.94 -8.54
CA VAL A 31 -3.96 -8.55 -7.13
C VAL A 31 -3.67 -9.75 -6.22
N ILE A 32 -4.29 -10.90 -6.49
CA ILE A 32 -4.10 -12.11 -5.68
C ILE A 32 -2.64 -12.58 -5.74
N VAL A 33 -2.04 -12.67 -6.93
CA VAL A 33 -0.65 -13.12 -7.10
C VAL A 33 0.32 -12.19 -6.37
N SER A 34 0.14 -10.87 -6.47
CA SER A 34 1.01 -9.93 -5.77
C SER A 34 0.83 -9.97 -4.24
N LEU A 35 -0.40 -10.13 -3.75
CA LEU A 35 -0.67 -10.32 -2.31
C LEU A 35 -0.07 -11.62 -1.79
N VAL A 36 -0.21 -12.73 -2.52
CA VAL A 36 0.37 -14.02 -2.14
C VAL A 36 1.90 -13.95 -2.16
N ALA A 37 2.50 -13.33 -3.18
CA ALA A 37 3.94 -13.15 -3.23
C ALA A 37 4.45 -12.29 -2.06
N ALA A 38 3.75 -11.21 -1.73
CA ALA A 38 4.08 -10.35 -0.60
C ALA A 38 3.93 -11.07 0.74
N PHE A 39 2.87 -11.86 0.91
CA PHE A 39 2.66 -12.71 2.07
C PHE A 39 3.79 -13.71 2.27
N LEU A 40 4.17 -14.43 1.22
CA LEU A 40 5.29 -15.38 1.27
C LEU A 40 6.61 -14.69 1.61
N LEU A 41 6.82 -13.47 1.14
CA LEU A 41 7.99 -12.67 1.46
C LEU A 41 8.00 -12.23 2.94
N THR A 42 6.84 -11.87 3.50
CA THR A 42 6.73 -11.54 4.92
C THR A 42 6.99 -12.78 5.80
N VAL A 43 6.44 -13.94 5.44
CA VAL A 43 6.52 -15.19 6.24
C VAL A 43 7.85 -15.94 6.07
N LEU A 44 8.70 -15.51 5.13
CA LEU A 44 10.00 -16.13 4.89
C LEU A 44 10.82 -16.19 6.20
N PRO A 45 11.57 -17.26 6.49
CA PRO A 45 12.40 -17.35 7.69
C PRO A 45 13.60 -16.40 7.57
N TRP A 46 13.36 -15.12 7.85
CA TRP A 46 14.39 -14.10 7.86
C TRP A 46 15.42 -14.36 8.96
N PRO A 47 16.68 -13.94 8.78
CA PRO A 47 17.70 -14.11 9.80
C PRO A 47 17.27 -13.46 11.12
N GLN A 48 17.49 -14.13 12.25
CA GLN A 48 17.13 -13.65 13.59
C GLN A 48 17.64 -12.22 13.88
N ALA A 49 18.83 -11.87 13.37
CA ALA A 49 19.41 -10.54 13.52
C ALA A 49 18.64 -9.42 12.80
N ALA A 50 17.81 -9.76 11.81
CA ALA A 50 17.06 -8.81 10.99
C ALA A 50 15.56 -8.78 11.31
N LEU A 51 15.04 -9.70 12.13
CA LEU A 51 13.60 -9.85 12.40
C LEU A 51 12.91 -8.54 12.80
N TRP A 52 13.53 -7.76 13.68
CA TRP A 52 13.01 -6.47 14.15
C TRP A 52 12.94 -5.38 13.06
N LEU A 53 13.62 -5.58 11.93
CA LEU A 53 13.66 -4.66 10.79
C LEU A 53 12.89 -5.19 9.57
N VAL A 54 12.37 -6.42 9.62
CA VAL A 54 11.63 -7.01 8.51
C VAL A 54 10.34 -6.21 8.30
N PRO A 55 10.15 -5.56 7.15
CA PRO A 55 8.93 -4.82 6.88
C PRO A 55 7.78 -5.77 6.55
N ASP A 56 6.56 -5.32 6.84
CA ASP A 56 5.36 -6.06 6.47
C ASP A 56 5.01 -5.82 5.00
N PHE A 57 5.54 -6.69 4.12
CA PHE A 57 5.27 -6.64 2.68
C PHE A 57 3.80 -6.92 2.36
N ALA A 58 3.15 -7.80 3.12
CA ALA A 58 1.75 -8.17 2.94
C ALA A 58 0.86 -6.94 3.14
N LEU A 59 1.05 -6.20 4.23
CA LEU A 59 0.34 -4.95 4.49
C LEU A 59 0.68 -3.86 3.47
N LEU A 60 1.96 -3.72 3.09
CA LEU A 60 2.41 -2.76 2.08
C LEU A 60 1.63 -2.93 0.76
N VAL A 61 1.58 -4.16 0.25
CA VAL A 61 0.88 -4.48 -1.01
C VAL A 61 -0.63 -4.40 -0.84
N LEU A 62 -1.17 -4.78 0.32
CA LEU A 62 -2.59 -4.61 0.65
C LEU A 62 -3.01 -3.14 0.61
N ILE A 63 -2.24 -2.24 1.23
CA ILE A 63 -2.51 -0.79 1.22
C ILE A 63 -2.41 -0.22 -0.20
N TYR A 64 -1.43 -0.68 -1.00
CA TYR A 64 -1.34 -0.31 -2.41
C TYR A 64 -2.63 -0.66 -3.17
N TRP A 65 -3.14 -1.88 -3.01
CA TRP A 65 -4.37 -2.29 -3.68
C TRP A 65 -5.61 -1.60 -3.13
N ASN A 66 -5.64 -1.22 -1.85
CA ASN A 66 -6.73 -0.42 -1.29
C ASN A 66 -6.87 0.95 -1.95
N ILE A 67 -5.74 1.58 -2.29
CA ILE A 67 -5.73 2.86 -3.00
C ILE A 67 -6.16 2.65 -4.46
N HIS A 68 -5.54 1.71 -5.16
CA HIS A 68 -5.66 1.55 -6.62
C HIS A 68 -6.85 0.69 -7.08
N ALA A 69 -7.34 -0.22 -6.26
CA ALA A 69 -8.42 -1.16 -6.58
C ALA A 69 -9.21 -1.58 -5.31
N PRO A 70 -9.91 -0.65 -4.63
CA PRO A 70 -10.59 -0.93 -3.36
C PRO A 70 -11.66 -2.01 -3.45
N ARG A 71 -12.23 -2.24 -4.64
CA ARG A 71 -13.22 -3.31 -4.88
C ARG A 71 -12.62 -4.72 -4.76
N LEU A 72 -11.31 -4.86 -4.93
CA LEU A 72 -10.61 -6.15 -4.94
C LEU A 72 -9.86 -6.41 -3.63
N ALA A 73 -9.46 -5.36 -2.92
CA ALA A 73 -8.71 -5.43 -1.66
C ALA A 73 -9.45 -4.81 -0.47
N ALA A 74 -10.77 -5.02 -0.39
CA ALA A 74 -11.60 -4.48 0.68
C ALA A 74 -11.24 -5.06 2.07
N LEU A 75 -11.93 -4.58 3.11
CA LEU A 75 -11.76 -5.03 4.50
C LEU A 75 -11.76 -6.56 4.65
N GLY A 76 -12.57 -7.29 3.87
CA GLY A 76 -12.60 -8.75 3.89
C GLY A 76 -11.29 -9.40 3.41
N ALA A 77 -10.59 -8.80 2.45
CA ALA A 77 -9.28 -9.28 2.01
C ALA A 77 -8.21 -9.01 3.08
N ALA A 78 -8.28 -7.85 3.75
CA ALA A 78 -7.41 -7.53 4.88
C ALA A 78 -7.56 -8.52 6.04
N PHE A 79 -8.82 -8.84 6.39
CA PHE A 79 -9.13 -9.82 7.41
C PHE A 79 -8.64 -11.23 7.05
N ALA A 80 -8.90 -11.69 5.82
CA ALA A 80 -8.45 -13.01 5.37
C ALA A 80 -6.92 -13.11 5.32
N LEU A 81 -6.23 -12.07 4.87
CA LEU A 81 -4.77 -12.01 4.84
C LEU A 81 -4.17 -11.99 6.25
N GLY A 82 -4.76 -11.22 7.16
CA GLY A 82 -4.32 -11.20 8.56
C GLY A 82 -4.57 -12.54 9.25
N LEU A 83 -5.69 -13.22 9.00
CA LEU A 83 -5.90 -14.59 9.49
C LEU A 83 -4.86 -15.58 8.96
N ALA A 84 -4.48 -15.46 7.68
CA ALA A 84 -3.41 -16.28 7.12
C ALA A 84 -2.06 -15.99 7.80
N MET A 85 -1.82 -14.73 8.17
CA MET A 85 -0.61 -14.29 8.86
C MET A 85 -0.57 -14.81 10.30
N ASP A 86 -1.70 -14.74 11.02
CA ASP A 86 -1.86 -15.32 12.35
C ASP A 86 -1.63 -16.85 12.31
N ALA A 87 -2.17 -17.55 11.30
CA ALA A 87 -1.95 -18.98 11.09
C ALA A 87 -0.49 -19.33 10.78
N ALA A 88 0.21 -18.49 10.00
CA ALA A 88 1.63 -18.69 9.68
C ALA A 88 2.54 -18.51 10.91
N HIS A 89 2.18 -17.61 11.83
CA HIS A 89 2.94 -17.36 13.06
C HIS A 89 2.53 -18.25 14.23
N GLY A 90 1.52 -19.11 14.05
CA GLY A 90 1.00 -19.97 15.12
C GLY A 90 0.22 -19.21 16.20
N VAL A 91 -0.24 -17.99 15.90
CA VAL A 91 -1.03 -17.16 16.83
C VAL A 91 -2.51 -17.49 16.62
N LEU A 92 -3.19 -17.99 17.66
CA LEU A 92 -4.61 -18.37 17.57
C LEU A 92 -5.58 -17.17 17.60
N PHE A 93 -5.12 -16.02 18.08
CA PHE A 93 -5.93 -14.81 18.17
C PHE A 93 -5.69 -13.96 16.93
N GLY A 94 -6.76 -13.52 16.26
CA GLY A 94 -6.74 -12.73 15.03
C GLY A 94 -6.11 -11.34 15.16
N LEU A 95 -4.89 -11.24 15.67
CA LEU A 95 -4.18 -10.00 15.99
C LEU A 95 -3.82 -9.27 14.69
N HIS A 96 -3.23 -9.99 13.74
CA HIS A 96 -2.92 -9.46 12.43
C HIS A 96 -4.20 -9.21 11.64
N ALA A 97 -5.20 -10.08 11.77
CA ALA A 97 -6.52 -9.86 11.18
C ALA A 97 -7.13 -8.51 11.61
N LEU A 98 -7.13 -8.21 12.91
CA LEU A 98 -7.68 -6.97 13.44
C LEU A 98 -6.81 -5.75 13.05
N SER A 99 -5.50 -5.84 13.20
CA SER A 99 -4.59 -4.74 12.91
C SER A 99 -4.64 -4.35 11.43
N TYR A 100 -4.70 -5.33 10.53
CA TYR A 100 -4.86 -5.10 9.09
C TYR A 100 -6.21 -4.49 8.75
N CYS A 101 -7.29 -4.90 9.43
CA CYS A 101 -8.60 -4.27 9.26
C CYS A 101 -8.58 -2.78 9.64
N VAL A 102 -7.96 -2.45 10.78
CA VAL A 102 -7.85 -1.06 11.26
C VAL A 102 -7.01 -0.23 10.29
N ALA A 103 -5.83 -0.72 9.90
CA ALA A 103 -4.97 -0.04 8.93
C ALA A 103 -5.70 0.19 7.59
N THR A 104 -6.36 -0.85 7.08
CA THR A 104 -7.15 -0.78 5.85
C THR A 104 -8.29 0.23 5.95
N PHE A 105 -9.01 0.24 7.08
CA PHE A 105 -10.09 1.20 7.31
C PHE A 105 -9.59 2.65 7.28
N VAL A 106 -8.49 2.95 7.97
CA VAL A 106 -7.87 4.28 7.98
C VAL A 106 -7.44 4.69 6.57
N VAL A 107 -6.81 3.78 5.82
CA VAL A 107 -6.41 4.03 4.42
C VAL A 107 -7.62 4.30 3.53
N LEU A 108 -8.70 3.53 3.67
CA LEU A 108 -9.93 3.73 2.89
C LEU A 108 -10.59 5.08 3.20
N MET A 109 -10.57 5.54 4.45
CA MET A 109 -11.02 6.89 4.81
C MET A 109 -10.17 7.98 4.17
N LEU A 110 -8.84 7.81 4.16
CA LEU A 110 -7.88 8.77 3.62
C LEU A 110 -7.67 8.63 2.10
N ARG A 111 -8.25 7.60 1.47
CA ARG A 111 -8.05 7.27 0.05
C ARG A 111 -8.25 8.46 -0.87
N ARG A 112 -9.36 9.20 -0.67
CA ARG A 112 -9.65 10.40 -1.48
C ARG A 112 -8.57 11.46 -1.36
N ARG A 113 -7.92 11.61 -0.19
CA ARG A 113 -6.79 12.53 0.01
C ARG A 113 -5.52 11.98 -0.62
N LEU A 114 -5.23 10.69 -0.44
CA LEU A 114 -4.06 10.01 -0.99
C LEU A 114 -4.05 10.03 -2.53
N ASP A 115 -5.23 10.00 -3.16
CA ASP A 115 -5.40 10.13 -4.61
C ASP A 115 -4.96 11.51 -5.16
N PHE A 116 -4.84 12.55 -4.33
CA PHE A 116 -4.32 13.87 -4.76
C PHE A 116 -2.79 13.97 -4.70
N PHE A 117 -2.12 13.13 -3.91
CA PHE A 117 -0.66 13.19 -3.72
C PHE A 117 0.10 12.29 -4.71
N THR A 118 1.36 12.64 -4.95
CA THR A 118 2.31 11.76 -5.66
C THR A 118 2.75 10.62 -4.75
N ALA A 119 3.42 9.59 -5.28
CA ALA A 119 3.89 8.44 -4.49
C ALA A 119 4.74 8.85 -3.27
N LYS A 120 5.53 9.93 -3.39
CA LYS A 120 6.29 10.52 -2.27
C LYS A 120 5.39 11.12 -1.19
N GLY A 121 4.36 11.87 -1.59
CA GLY A 121 3.40 12.44 -0.65
C GLY A 121 2.52 11.38 0.02
N GLN A 122 2.21 10.28 -0.69
CA GLN A 122 1.54 9.12 -0.11
C GLN A 122 2.42 8.44 0.94
N ALA A 123 3.71 8.22 0.67
CA ALA A 123 4.64 7.65 1.64
C ALA A 123 4.64 8.41 2.97
N LEU A 124 4.61 9.75 2.93
CA LEU A 124 4.56 10.58 4.14
C LEU A 124 3.26 10.41 4.95
N HIS A 125 2.11 10.24 4.28
CA HIS A 125 0.83 10.02 4.95
C HIS A 125 0.67 8.58 5.46
N LEU A 126 1.31 7.62 4.79
CA LEU A 126 1.31 6.21 5.20
C LEU A 126 2.35 5.93 6.28
N ALA A 127 3.39 6.76 6.39
CA ALA A 127 4.42 6.67 7.42
C ALA A 127 3.92 6.53 8.86
N PRO A 128 2.86 7.22 9.31
CA PRO A 128 2.28 6.95 10.64
C PRO A 128 1.40 5.69 10.68
N ILE A 129 0.84 5.24 9.56
CA ILE A 129 -0.11 4.12 9.53
C ILE A 129 0.59 2.79 9.74
N PHE A 130 1.77 2.58 9.13
CA PHE A 130 2.51 1.32 9.28
C PHE A 130 3.01 1.08 10.72
N PRO A 131 3.69 2.02 11.39
CA PRO A 131 4.05 1.86 12.80
C PRO A 131 2.83 1.78 13.72
N LEU A 132 1.71 2.41 13.37
CA LEU A 132 0.47 2.28 14.13
C LEU A 132 -0.07 0.85 14.08
N GLN A 133 -0.05 0.19 12.91
CA GLN A 133 -0.42 -1.22 12.81
C GLN A 133 0.51 -2.09 13.67
N GLU A 134 1.82 -1.84 13.64
CA GLU A 134 2.77 -2.61 14.43
C GLU A 134 2.56 -2.39 15.94
N ALA A 135 2.32 -1.13 16.33
CA ALA A 135 1.94 -0.78 17.70
C ALA A 135 0.66 -1.52 18.13
N LEU A 136 -0.34 -1.63 17.25
CA LEU A 136 -1.56 -2.40 17.56
C LEU A 136 -1.26 -3.88 17.77
N VAL A 137 -0.41 -4.49 16.95
CA VAL A 137 -0.01 -5.91 17.13
C VAL A 137 0.71 -6.09 18.47
N LEU A 138 1.66 -5.21 18.80
CA LEU A 138 2.40 -5.25 20.06
C LEU A 138 1.48 -5.03 21.27
N LEU A 139 0.62 -4.01 21.24
CA LEU A 139 -0.31 -3.68 22.33
C LEU A 139 -1.33 -4.80 22.56
N LEU A 140 -1.87 -5.37 21.49
CA LEU A 140 -2.77 -6.51 21.62
C LEU A 140 -2.00 -7.73 22.15
N GLY A 141 -0.80 -8.00 21.65
CA GLY A 141 0.08 -9.06 22.16
C GLY A 141 0.27 -8.97 23.67
N LEU A 142 0.61 -7.77 24.17
CA LEU A 142 0.73 -7.46 25.60
C LEU A 142 -0.59 -7.71 26.37
N ALA A 143 -1.72 -7.24 25.82
CA ALA A 143 -3.03 -7.40 26.45
C ALA A 143 -3.44 -8.87 26.61
N TYR A 144 -3.02 -9.74 25.70
CA TYR A 144 -3.26 -11.19 25.76
C TYR A 144 -2.17 -11.96 26.54
N GLY A 145 -1.22 -11.27 27.17
CA GLY A 145 -0.20 -11.89 28.04
C GLY A 145 0.99 -12.49 27.29
N HIS A 146 1.18 -12.16 26.01
CA HIS A 146 2.35 -12.59 25.23
C HIS A 146 3.59 -11.75 25.59
N GLY A 147 4.21 -12.00 26.75
CA GLY A 147 5.56 -11.55 27.09
C GLY A 147 5.84 -10.04 27.06
N GLU A 148 7.12 -9.66 27.04
CA GLU A 148 7.58 -8.27 26.89
C GLU A 148 7.50 -7.82 25.42
N ALA A 149 6.93 -6.64 25.16
CA ALA A 149 6.90 -6.07 23.82
C ALA A 149 8.26 -5.49 23.46
N ASP A 150 8.86 -6.00 22.40
CA ASP A 150 10.03 -5.38 21.81
C ASP A 150 9.59 -4.19 20.94
N TRP A 151 9.74 -2.98 21.47
CA TRP A 151 9.40 -1.74 20.77
C TRP A 151 10.24 -1.49 19.51
N ARG A 152 11.35 -2.23 19.32
CA ARG A 152 12.18 -2.12 18.10
C ARG A 152 11.40 -2.49 16.83
N TYR A 153 10.36 -3.31 16.94
CA TYR A 153 9.50 -3.67 15.81
C TYR A 153 8.77 -2.45 15.21
N LEU A 154 8.58 -1.36 15.96
CA LEU A 154 8.07 -0.10 15.37
C LEU A 154 8.97 0.42 14.23
N ALA A 155 10.27 0.12 14.28
CA ALA A 155 11.19 0.47 13.20
C ALA A 155 10.85 -0.27 11.90
N ALA A 156 10.38 -1.52 11.96
CA ALA A 156 9.89 -2.25 10.79
C ALA A 156 8.70 -1.52 10.12
N GLY A 157 7.81 -0.90 10.89
CA GLY A 157 6.75 -0.03 10.35
C GLY A 157 7.30 1.17 9.57
N ILE A 158 8.35 1.83 10.10
CA ILE A 158 9.00 2.96 9.42
C ILE A 158 9.72 2.48 8.14
N VAL A 159 10.39 1.33 8.20
CA VAL A 159 11.03 0.72 7.04
C VAL A 159 9.98 0.37 5.98
N THR A 160 8.84 -0.20 6.38
CA THR A 160 7.70 -0.49 5.49
C THR A 160 7.23 0.78 4.79
N ALA A 161 7.09 1.89 5.52
CA ALA A 161 6.75 3.18 4.93
C ALA A 161 7.80 3.68 3.92
N ALA A 162 9.09 3.50 4.22
CA ALA A 162 10.17 3.85 3.29
C ALA A 162 10.15 2.97 2.03
N LEU A 163 9.78 1.69 2.16
CA LEU A 163 9.59 0.76 1.04
C LEU A 163 8.37 1.09 0.18
N TRP A 164 7.51 2.03 0.58
CA TRP A 164 6.38 2.47 -0.24
C TRP A 164 6.80 2.98 -1.62
N MET A 165 7.87 3.78 -1.69
CA MET A 165 8.35 4.34 -2.97
C MET A 165 8.80 3.25 -3.96
N PRO A 166 9.69 2.31 -3.59
CA PRO A 166 10.07 1.23 -4.51
C PRO A 166 8.91 0.28 -4.80
N ALA A 167 8.04 -0.03 -3.83
CA ALA A 167 6.91 -0.93 -4.06
C ALA A 167 5.87 -0.34 -5.02
N SER A 168 5.51 0.94 -4.84
CA SER A 168 4.62 1.64 -5.78
C SER A 168 5.23 1.69 -7.18
N PHE A 169 6.54 1.96 -7.31
CA PHE A 169 7.24 1.92 -8.60
C PHE A 169 7.14 0.54 -9.28
N VAL A 170 7.44 -0.54 -8.55
CA VAL A 170 7.38 -1.91 -9.08
C VAL A 170 5.96 -2.30 -9.47
N LEU A 171 4.96 -2.01 -8.63
CA LEU A 171 3.57 -2.36 -8.88
C LEU A 171 2.97 -1.53 -10.02
N ASP A 172 3.34 -0.25 -10.15
CA ASP A 172 2.93 0.59 -11.28
C ASP A 172 3.51 0.04 -12.59
N ARG A 173 4.78 -0.38 -12.59
CA ARG A 173 5.42 -1.03 -13.75
C ARG A 173 4.77 -2.35 -14.10
N LEU A 174 4.46 -3.20 -13.13
CA LEU A 174 3.76 -4.46 -13.33
C LEU A 174 2.34 -4.25 -13.89
N THR A 175 1.68 -3.16 -13.49
CA THR A 175 0.33 -2.79 -13.96
C THR A 175 0.36 -2.06 -15.31
N GLY A 176 1.54 -1.71 -15.83
CA GLY A 176 1.68 -0.92 -17.06
C GLY A 176 1.15 0.51 -16.94
N ARG A 177 1.10 1.06 -15.72
CA ARG A 177 0.62 2.42 -15.44
C ARG A 177 1.78 3.43 -15.48
N PRO A 178 1.54 4.67 -15.96
CA PRO A 178 2.53 5.72 -15.83
C PRO A 178 2.82 5.97 -14.36
N THR A 179 4.11 5.94 -14.03
CA THR A 179 4.59 6.03 -12.67
C THR A 179 4.38 7.46 -12.16
N ARG A 180 3.53 7.66 -11.14
CA ARG A 180 3.17 8.98 -10.57
C ARG A 180 4.33 9.85 -10.01
N LEU A 181 5.56 9.38 -10.15
CA LEU A 181 6.80 10.09 -9.84
C LEU A 181 7.10 11.21 -10.86
N ASP A 182 6.52 11.13 -12.06
CA ASP A 182 6.74 12.02 -13.21
C ASP A 182 5.98 13.36 -13.14
N LYS A 183 4.94 13.47 -12.32
CA LYS A 183 4.10 14.69 -12.19
C LYS A 183 4.87 15.95 -11.73
N VAL A 184 6.10 15.80 -11.24
CA VAL A 184 6.97 16.91 -10.78
C VAL A 184 7.75 17.55 -11.93
N ARG A 185 7.86 16.93 -13.11
CA ARG A 185 8.74 17.41 -14.20
C ARG A 185 8.03 18.21 -15.30
N GLY A 186 6.74 18.52 -15.13
CA GLY A 186 5.91 19.19 -16.13
C GLY A 186 5.25 20.48 -15.63
N GLY A 187 5.98 21.29 -14.87
CA GLY A 187 5.59 22.64 -14.45
C GLY A 187 6.69 23.63 -14.77
#